data_AF-A0A1X0ZN50-F1
#
_entry.id   AF-A0A1X0ZN50-F1
#
_cell.length_a   1.000
_cell.length_b   1.000
_cell.length_c   1.000
_cell.angle_alpha   90.00
_cell.angle_beta   90.00
_cell.angle_gamma   90.00
#
_symmetry.space_group_name_H-M   'P 1'
#
loop_
_entity.id
_entity.type
_entity.pdbx_description
1 polymer ?
#
loop_
_entity_poly.entity_id
_entity_poly.type
_entity_poly.pdbx_seq_one_letter_code
_entity_poly.pdbx_strand_id
1 'polypeptide(L)'
;MVRKPAAGLLLVAVASLSGCTSAWINDPSPSTADLVNDLKLEGFTCKAGFTTIVCRQTEAYVEKAAKICSSEKGCVPQPCHDVRIVYEITQARDGIPGITQTTERTETRKIPKGDIYSDARIAELKEYCAIK
;
A
#
# COMPACT_ATOMS: atom_id res chain seq x y z
N MET A 1 30.90 42.98 -47.56
CA MET A 1 30.78 41.50 -47.48
C MET A 1 30.35 41.14 -46.07
N VAL A 2 29.06 40.85 -45.88
CA VAL A 2 28.43 40.59 -44.57
C VAL A 2 28.33 39.08 -44.39
N ARG A 3 29.02 38.53 -43.38
CA ARG A 3 29.01 37.08 -43.08
C ARG A 3 27.70 36.71 -42.35
N LYS A 4 26.99 35.71 -42.88
CA LYS A 4 25.76 35.11 -42.34
C LYS A 4 26.00 34.52 -40.94
N PRO A 5 24.99 34.51 -40.05
CA PRO A 5 25.08 33.82 -38.77
C PRO A 5 24.97 32.30 -38.98
N ALA A 6 25.93 31.55 -38.47
CA ALA A 6 25.82 30.11 -38.35
C ALA A 6 24.84 29.81 -37.21
N ALA A 7 23.70 29.21 -37.56
CA ALA A 7 22.74 28.63 -36.64
C ALA A 7 23.44 27.49 -35.86
N GLY A 8 23.86 27.78 -34.63
CA GLY A 8 24.36 26.80 -33.69
C GLY A 8 23.19 26.05 -33.05
N LEU A 9 23.06 24.77 -33.39
CA LEU A 9 22.09 23.81 -32.87
C LEU A 9 21.89 23.93 -31.34
N LEU A 10 20.65 24.20 -30.92
CA LEU A 10 20.13 23.73 -29.64
C LEU A 10 20.01 22.20 -29.72
N LEU A 11 20.95 21.48 -29.11
CA LEU A 11 20.74 20.08 -28.72
C LEU A 11 20.46 20.07 -27.22
N VAL A 12 19.20 20.30 -26.86
CA VAL A 12 18.70 19.98 -25.53
C VAL A 12 18.64 18.45 -25.47
N ALA A 13 19.67 17.84 -24.90
CA ALA A 13 19.67 16.43 -24.55
C ALA A 13 18.67 16.19 -23.40
N VAL A 14 17.38 16.13 -23.72
CA VAL A 14 16.32 15.62 -22.84
C VAL A 14 16.09 14.15 -23.20
N ALA A 15 17.07 13.29 -22.91
CA ALA A 15 16.95 11.85 -23.16
C ALA A 15 17.48 11.01 -21.99
N SER A 16 17.29 11.47 -20.76
CA SER A 16 17.82 10.78 -19.58
C SER A 16 16.97 10.96 -18.32
N LEU A 17 15.65 10.84 -18.45
CA LEU A 17 14.74 10.67 -17.30
C LEU A 17 13.65 9.62 -17.53
N SER A 18 13.81 8.69 -18.48
CA SER A 18 13.10 7.42 -18.40
C SER A 18 13.71 6.63 -17.23
N GLY A 19 13.16 6.86 -16.03
CA GLY A 19 13.61 6.21 -14.81
C GLY A 19 13.72 4.71 -15.05
N CYS A 20 14.81 4.11 -14.58
CA CYS A 20 15.08 2.69 -14.68
C CYS A 20 14.04 1.91 -13.88
N THR A 21 12.84 1.73 -14.42
CA THR A 21 11.93 0.70 -13.95
C THR A 21 12.54 -0.64 -14.35
N SER A 22 12.51 -1.61 -13.44
CA SER A 22 13.02 -2.94 -13.74
C SER A 22 12.20 -3.55 -14.87
N ALA A 23 12.86 -4.08 -15.90
CA ALA A 23 12.19 -4.54 -17.13
C ALA A 23 11.06 -5.54 -16.84
N TRP A 24 11.23 -6.38 -15.83
CA TRP A 24 10.24 -7.38 -15.42
C TRP A 24 8.91 -6.77 -14.92
N ILE A 25 8.88 -5.49 -14.50
CA ILE A 25 7.64 -4.85 -14.06
C ILE A 25 6.69 -4.63 -15.25
N ASN A 26 7.25 -4.35 -16.43
CA ASN A 26 6.46 -4.18 -17.65
C ASN A 26 6.10 -5.52 -18.30
N ASP A 27 6.95 -6.53 -18.12
CA ASP A 27 6.79 -7.88 -18.65
C ASP A 27 7.15 -8.92 -17.57
N PRO A 28 6.23 -9.17 -16.60
CA PRO A 28 6.47 -10.11 -15.51
C PRO A 28 6.40 -11.55 -16.01
N SER A 29 7.07 -12.45 -15.31
CA SER A 29 6.92 -13.88 -15.54
C SER A 29 5.46 -14.31 -15.28
N PRO A 30 5.00 -15.43 -15.89
CA PRO A 30 3.66 -15.94 -15.65
C PRO A 30 3.35 -16.13 -14.16
N SER A 31 4.29 -16.70 -13.39
CA SER A 31 4.13 -16.89 -11.94
C SER A 31 3.97 -15.59 -11.16
N THR A 32 4.69 -14.53 -11.53
CA THR A 32 4.55 -13.22 -10.89
C THR A 32 3.22 -12.56 -11.27
N ALA A 33 2.83 -12.67 -12.53
CA ALA A 33 1.57 -12.13 -13.02
C ALA A 33 0.36 -12.80 -12.34
N ASP A 34 0.40 -14.13 -12.23
CA ASP A 34 -0.64 -14.93 -11.57
C ASP A 34 -0.75 -14.56 -10.09
N LEU A 35 0.35 -14.49 -9.35
CA LEU A 35 0.36 -14.04 -7.95
C LEU A 35 -0.27 -12.67 -7.77
N VAL A 36 0.09 -11.70 -8.62
CA VAL A 36 -0.46 -10.34 -8.56
C VAL A 36 -1.96 -10.34 -8.87
N ASN A 37 -2.42 -11.22 -9.77
CA ASN A 37 -3.84 -11.34 -10.10
C ASN A 37 -4.63 -12.01 -8.97
N ASP A 38 -4.10 -13.07 -8.37
CA ASP A 38 -4.71 -13.73 -7.22
C ASP A 38 -4.89 -12.75 -6.06
N LEU A 39 -3.86 -11.97 -5.74
CA LEU A 39 -3.95 -10.93 -4.71
C LEU A 39 -5.03 -9.88 -5.02
N LYS A 40 -5.19 -9.49 -6.29
CA LYS A 40 -6.29 -8.56 -6.67
C LYS A 40 -7.66 -9.19 -6.42
N LEU A 41 -7.83 -10.48 -6.71
CA LEU A 41 -9.07 -11.22 -6.46
C LEU A 41 -9.35 -11.37 -4.95
N GLU A 42 -8.30 -11.49 -4.14
CA GLU A 42 -8.38 -11.53 -2.67
C GLU A 42 -8.62 -10.15 -2.02
N GLY A 43 -8.83 -9.10 -2.82
CA GLY A 43 -9.14 -7.76 -2.31
C GLY A 43 -7.91 -6.90 -2.02
N PHE A 44 -6.78 -7.13 -2.70
CA PHE A 44 -5.62 -6.24 -2.66
C PHE A 44 -5.60 -5.28 -3.85
N THR A 45 -5.23 -4.03 -3.59
CA THR A 45 -4.89 -3.05 -4.62
C THR A 45 -3.38 -3.09 -4.87
N CYS A 46 -2.98 -3.55 -6.06
CA CYS A 46 -1.58 -3.64 -6.46
C CYS A 46 -1.12 -2.45 -7.32
N LYS A 47 0.02 -1.84 -6.98
CA LYS A 47 0.65 -0.74 -7.70
C LYS A 47 2.12 -1.05 -7.97
N ALA A 48 2.55 -0.86 -9.21
CA ALA A 48 3.94 -1.01 -9.61
C ALA A 48 4.78 0.20 -9.18
N GLY A 49 5.92 -0.05 -8.53
CA GLY A 49 6.99 0.90 -8.28
C GLY A 49 8.12 0.77 -9.32
N PHE A 50 9.33 1.19 -8.96
CA PHE A 50 10.50 1.06 -9.85
C PHE A 50 11.11 -0.34 -9.85
N THR A 51 11.13 -1.01 -8.71
CA THR A 51 11.78 -2.32 -8.53
C THR A 51 10.90 -3.34 -7.83
N THR A 52 9.68 -2.96 -7.44
CA THR A 52 8.74 -3.81 -6.70
C THR A 52 7.32 -3.54 -7.16
N ILE A 53 6.43 -4.50 -6.96
CA ILE A 53 4.98 -4.32 -7.01
C ILE A 53 4.48 -4.35 -5.56
N VAL A 54 3.74 -3.32 -5.15
CA VAL A 54 3.18 -3.22 -3.80
C VAL A 54 1.69 -3.52 -3.86
N CYS A 55 1.26 -4.62 -3.25
CA CYS A 55 -0.14 -5.00 -3.11
C CYS A 55 -0.61 -4.69 -1.68
N ARG A 56 -1.57 -3.78 -1.56
CA ARG A 56 -2.13 -3.35 -0.27
C ARG A 56 -3.56 -3.85 -0.11
N GLN A 57 -3.87 -4.45 1.05
CA GLN A 57 -5.22 -4.88 1.36
C GLN A 57 -6.19 -3.67 1.29
N THR A 58 -7.27 -3.83 0.54
CA THR A 58 -8.21 -2.74 0.27
C THR A 58 -8.99 -2.37 1.53
N GLU A 59 -9.52 -3.37 2.22
CA GLU A 59 -10.26 -3.19 3.46
C GLU A 59 -9.34 -3.41 4.66
N ALA A 60 -9.28 -2.43 5.55
CA ALA A 60 -8.51 -2.56 6.78
C ALA A 60 -9.31 -3.35 7.82
N TYR A 61 -8.60 -4.18 8.57
CA TYR A 61 -9.11 -4.73 9.82
C TYR A 61 -8.89 -3.72 10.94
N VAL A 62 -9.93 -3.40 11.71
CA VAL A 62 -9.78 -2.56 12.90
C VAL A 62 -9.26 -3.39 14.07
N GLU A 63 -8.04 -3.13 14.50
CA GLU A 63 -7.45 -3.70 15.69
C GLU A 63 -7.83 -2.88 16.93
N LYS A 64 -8.36 -3.58 17.93
CA LYS A 64 -8.74 -2.99 19.22
C LYS A 64 -7.51 -2.79 20.08
N ALA A 65 -7.49 -1.68 20.82
CA ALA A 65 -6.54 -1.47 21.90
C ALA A 65 -7.18 -1.82 23.26
N ALA A 66 -6.37 -2.30 24.21
CA ALA A 66 -6.81 -2.52 25.57
C ALA A 66 -7.19 -1.19 26.25
N LYS A 67 -8.26 -1.18 27.04
CA LYS A 67 -8.61 -0.02 27.87
C LYS A 67 -7.52 0.21 28.91
N ILE A 68 -7.15 1.47 29.14
CA ILE A 68 -6.22 1.83 30.22
C ILE A 68 -7.05 2.16 31.45
N CYS A 69 -6.84 1.42 32.54
CA CYS A 69 -7.58 1.58 33.79
C CYS A 69 -6.73 2.28 34.85
N SER A 70 -7.31 3.28 35.51
CA SER A 70 -6.72 3.95 36.67
C SER A 70 -7.76 4.12 37.78
N SER A 71 -7.32 4.26 39.03
CA SER A 71 -8.20 4.51 40.17
C SER A 71 -8.98 5.82 40.06
N GLU A 72 -8.42 6.83 39.40
CA GLU A 72 -9.01 8.16 39.28
C GLU A 72 -10.03 8.27 38.14
N LYS A 73 -9.76 7.61 37.00
CA LYS A 73 -10.54 7.81 35.75
C LYS A 73 -11.32 6.57 35.31
N GLY A 74 -11.23 5.47 36.06
CA GLY A 74 -11.75 4.17 35.61
C GLY A 74 -11.02 3.68 34.36
N CYS A 75 -11.68 2.81 33.59
CA CYS A 75 -11.13 2.26 32.34
C CYS A 75 -11.50 3.13 31.14
N VAL A 76 -10.49 3.69 30.49
CA VAL A 76 -10.65 4.62 29.37
C VAL A 76 -10.33 3.92 28.05
N PRO A 77 -11.24 3.96 27.05
CA PRO A 77 -10.98 3.49 25.69
C PRO A 77 -9.72 4.13 25.09
N GLN A 78 -8.99 3.36 24.28
CA GLN A 78 -7.78 3.81 23.61
C GLN A 78 -8.01 3.93 22.10
N PRO A 79 -7.19 4.73 21.38
CA PRO A 79 -7.25 4.77 19.93
C PRO A 79 -7.05 3.38 19.33
N CYS A 80 -7.99 2.97 18.47
CA CYS A 80 -7.87 1.75 17.68
C CYS A 80 -7.06 2.00 16.41
N HIS A 81 -6.61 0.93 15.75
CA HIS A 81 -5.80 1.04 14.54
C HIS A 81 -6.42 0.27 13.38
N ASP A 82 -6.52 0.94 12.23
CA ASP A 82 -6.75 0.30 10.95
C ASP A 82 -5.45 -0.40 10.55
N VAL A 83 -5.51 -1.72 10.46
CA VAL A 83 -4.39 -2.57 10.06
C VAL A 83 -4.64 -3.11 8.66
N ARG A 84 -3.66 -2.94 7.77
CA ARG A 84 -3.69 -3.48 6.41
C ARG A 84 -2.48 -4.37 6.18
N ILE A 85 -2.70 -5.51 5.55
CA ILE A 85 -1.59 -6.33 5.03
C ILE A 85 -1.04 -5.65 3.78
N VAL A 86 0.30 -5.60 3.69
CA VAL A 86 1.01 -5.09 2.52
C VAL A 86 2.00 -6.14 2.06
N TYR A 87 1.88 -6.57 0.81
CA TYR A 87 2.86 -7.41 0.14
C TYR A 87 3.74 -6.56 -0.77
N GLU A 88 5.05 -6.74 -0.65
CA GLU A 88 6.03 -6.25 -1.60
C GLU A 88 6.53 -7.44 -2.42
N ILE A 89 6.33 -7.33 -3.73
CA ILE A 89 6.63 -8.38 -4.70
C ILE A 89 7.80 -7.93 -5.54
N THR A 90 8.79 -8.81 -5.66
CA THR A 90 9.96 -8.69 -6.53
C THR A 90 9.99 -9.89 -7.49
N GLN A 91 10.81 -9.83 -8.52
CA GLN A 91 11.05 -10.97 -9.38
C GLN A 91 12.55 -11.24 -9.49
N ALA A 92 12.96 -12.48 -9.22
CA ALA A 92 14.32 -12.94 -9.47
C ALA A 92 14.54 -13.18 -10.97
N ARG A 93 15.80 -13.37 -11.38
CA ARG A 93 16.17 -13.52 -12.80
C ARG A 93 15.59 -14.77 -13.46
N ASP A 94 15.31 -15.80 -12.68
CA ASP A 94 14.66 -17.05 -13.08
C ASP A 94 13.12 -16.91 -13.21
N GLY A 95 12.58 -15.71 -12.96
CA GLY A 95 11.15 -15.44 -13.02
C GLY A 95 10.41 -15.81 -11.74
N ILE A 96 11.09 -16.26 -10.69
CA ILE A 96 10.42 -16.61 -9.42
C ILE A 96 10.07 -15.34 -8.65
N PRO A 97 8.83 -15.20 -8.15
CA PRO A 97 8.45 -14.06 -7.34
C PRO A 97 9.07 -14.14 -5.94
N GLY A 98 9.68 -13.05 -5.49
CA GLY A 98 10.08 -12.84 -4.10
C GLY A 98 9.02 -12.02 -3.38
N ILE A 99 8.58 -12.48 -2.20
CA ILE A 99 7.45 -11.89 -1.47
C ILE A 99 7.92 -11.47 -0.06
N THR A 100 7.69 -10.22 0.29
CA THR A 100 7.84 -9.72 1.66
C THR A 100 6.48 -9.23 2.15
N GLN A 101 6.05 -9.72 3.31
CA GLN A 101 4.80 -9.28 3.95
C GLN A 101 5.09 -8.31 5.10
N THR A 102 4.39 -7.19 5.12
CA THR A 102 4.41 -6.21 6.21
C THR A 102 2.99 -5.79 6.59
N THR A 103 2.88 -4.96 7.63
CA THR A 103 1.60 -4.40 8.09
C THR A 103 1.67 -2.88 8.16
N GLU A 104 0.72 -2.20 7.51
CA GLU A 104 0.51 -0.76 7.66
C GLU A 104 -0.52 -0.54 8.80
N ARG A 105 -0.20 0.37 9.74
CA ARG A 105 -1.06 0.69 10.89
C ARG A 105 -1.34 2.19 10.91
N THR A 106 -2.60 2.57 10.97
CA THR A 106 -3.04 3.97 11.08
C THR A 106 -4.16 4.09 12.10
N GLU A 107 -4.23 5.18 12.87
CA GLU A 107 -5.31 5.39 13.84
C GLU A 107 -6.70 5.37 13.16
N THR A 108 -7.61 4.56 13.70
CA THR A 108 -8.99 4.44 13.22
C THR A 108 -9.77 5.72 13.55
N ARG A 109 -10.16 6.47 12.51
CA ARG A 109 -10.91 7.73 12.67
C ARG A 109 -12.41 7.58 12.53
N LYS A 110 -12.90 6.46 12.01
CA LYS A 110 -14.32 6.21 11.79
C LYS A 110 -14.61 4.74 12.02
N ILE A 111 -15.78 4.44 12.58
CA ILE A 111 -16.25 3.06 12.64
C ILE A 111 -16.44 2.57 11.20
N PRO A 112 -15.82 1.44 10.83
CA PRO A 112 -15.98 0.89 9.50
C PRO A 112 -17.44 0.48 9.28
N LYS A 113 -17.89 0.64 8.03
CA LYS A 113 -19.22 0.25 7.57
C LYS A 113 -19.02 -0.74 6.43
N GLY A 114 -19.80 -1.82 6.39
CA GLY A 114 -19.73 -2.83 5.35
C GLY A 114 -20.16 -4.21 5.85
N ASP A 115 -20.43 -5.12 4.92
CA ASP A 115 -21.02 -6.43 5.19
C ASP A 115 -20.09 -7.37 5.98
N ILE A 116 -18.79 -7.06 6.01
CA ILE A 116 -17.78 -7.75 6.81
C ILE A 116 -17.83 -7.43 8.31
N TYR A 117 -18.54 -6.38 8.73
CA TYR A 117 -18.66 -5.99 10.14
C TYR A 117 -20.06 -6.31 10.65
N SER A 118 -20.18 -7.37 11.47
CA SER A 118 -21.43 -7.68 12.16
C SER A 118 -21.83 -6.59 13.15
N ASP A 119 -23.12 -6.49 13.47
CA ASP A 119 -23.62 -5.54 14.48
C ASP A 119 -22.92 -5.72 15.84
N ALA A 120 -22.62 -6.96 16.21
CA ALA A 120 -21.86 -7.28 17.42
C ALA A 120 -20.43 -6.71 17.36
N ARG A 121 -19.78 -6.82 16.20
CA ARG A 121 -18.45 -6.25 15.99
C ARG A 121 -18.48 -4.72 16.05
N ILE A 122 -19.50 -4.10 15.45
CA ILE A 122 -19.70 -2.65 15.50
C ILE A 122 -19.92 -2.18 16.95
N ALA A 123 -20.74 -2.89 17.72
CA ALA A 123 -20.98 -2.60 19.13
C ALA A 123 -19.69 -2.67 19.95
N GLU A 124 -18.87 -3.69 19.71
CA GLU A 124 -17.57 -3.84 20.38
C GLU A 124 -16.61 -2.70 20.03
N LEU A 125 -16.52 -2.31 18.75
CA LEU A 125 -15.69 -1.18 18.35
C LEU A 125 -16.14 0.12 19.01
N LYS A 126 -17.45 0.35 19.17
CA LYS A 126 -17.99 1.51 19.90
C LYS A 126 -17.58 1.51 21.38
N GLU A 127 -17.44 0.34 21.99
CA GLU A 127 -17.15 0.21 23.41
C GLU A 127 -15.64 0.34 23.72
N TYR A 128 -14.79 -0.15 22.82
CA TYR A 128 -13.34 -0.27 23.05
C TYR A 128 -12.50 0.77 22.34
N CYS A 129 -12.99 1.36 21.24
CA CYS A 129 -12.23 2.32 20.47
C CYS A 129 -12.56 3.75 20.86
N ALA A 130 -11.54 4.50 21.27
CA ALA A 130 -11.62 5.96 21.33
C ALA A 130 -11.55 6.52 19.90
N ILE A 131 -12.70 6.68 19.26
CA ILE A 131 -12.81 7.25 17.91
C ILE A 131 -13.10 8.75 18.07
N LYS A 132 -12.22 9.59 17.52
CA LYS A 132 -12.33 11.04 17.55
C LYS A 132 -12.94 11.59 16.26
#